data_AF-K3X7A6-F1
#
_entry.id   AF-K3X7A6-F1
#
_cell.length_a   1.000
_cell.length_b   1.000
_cell.length_c   1.000
_cell.angle_alpha   90.00
_cell.angle_beta   90.00
_cell.angle_gamma   90.00
#
_symmetry.space_group_name_H-M   'P 1'
#
loop_
_entity.id
_entity.type
_entity.pdbx_description
1 polymer ?
#
loop_
_entity_poly.entity_id
_entity_poly.type
_entity_poly.pdbx_seq_one_letter_code
_entity_poly.pdbx_strand_id
1 'polypeptide(L)'
;MERPGQSTNKSSWERKKQKRLDFVTLNKFKQSVYLLESDMDELKLCHEDYKNYNPLVSVFKLVLGCIAAFVSAIWVFHIGLYMLPPVPLVPFLNTYFIWFDQWFPLFGTISVGIFSSYLLACAVKGCFKFGMRCFCFALHPMKLHGTYMNSMLFNLGLVLSCSIPVVQFCDQAFQDYGRLTSIRTMMGNQIHYLQGMSFFWEYNIFVYAILAFSLLTMMFLIAKPKDNSSPVDEIRKKIERQVRETRSV
;
A
#
# COMPACT_ATOMS: atom_id res chain seq x y z
N MET A 1 25.49 37.85 1.86
CA MET A 1 25.96 38.51 3.10
C MET A 1 24.76 38.76 4.00
N GLU A 2 24.44 37.82 4.89
CA GLU A 2 23.51 38.09 6.01
C GLU A 2 24.28 38.83 7.11
N ARG A 3 23.70 39.92 7.63
CA ARG A 3 24.30 40.71 8.71
C ARG A 3 24.11 39.98 10.05
N PRO A 4 25.18 39.73 10.83
CA PRO A 4 25.06 39.14 12.15
C PRO A 4 24.62 40.22 13.15
N GLY A 5 23.47 40.06 13.81
CA GLY A 5 23.14 40.89 14.98
C GLY A 5 21.69 41.29 15.25
N GLN A 6 20.68 40.80 14.51
CA GLN A 6 19.29 41.11 14.83
C GLN A 6 18.66 39.96 15.63
N SER A 7 18.82 39.98 16.96
CA SER A 7 18.06 39.11 17.87
C SER A 7 16.59 39.54 17.85
N THR A 8 15.86 39.15 16.81
CA THR A 8 14.42 39.37 16.73
C THR A 8 13.77 38.65 17.90
N ASN A 9 13.18 39.42 18.81
CA ASN A 9 12.39 38.94 19.93
C ASN A 9 11.06 38.34 19.41
N LYS A 10 11.17 37.28 18.58
CA LYS A 10 10.02 36.59 18.00
C LYS A 10 9.25 35.93 19.13
N SER A 11 7.94 36.22 19.19
CA SER A 11 7.02 35.60 20.15
C SER A 11 7.13 34.06 20.07
N SER A 12 6.97 33.38 21.21
CA SER A 12 6.99 31.90 21.27
C SER A 12 6.05 31.26 20.22
N TRP A 13 4.95 31.95 19.90
CA TRP A 13 4.00 31.55 18.87
C TRP A 13 4.57 31.68 17.44
N GLU A 14 5.27 32.77 17.13
CA GLU A 14 5.92 32.96 15.83
C GLU A 14 7.06 31.98 15.60
N ARG A 15 7.82 31.64 16.66
CA ARG A 15 8.85 30.60 16.59
C ARG A 15 8.26 29.23 16.29
N LYS A 16 7.12 28.89 16.91
CA LYS A 16 6.38 27.64 16.62
C LYS A 16 5.82 27.62 15.19
N LYS A 17 5.28 28.75 14.71
CA LYS A 17 4.78 28.89 13.34
C LYS A 17 5.91 28.76 12.31
N GLN A 18 7.05 29.40 12.56
CA GLN A 18 8.23 29.32 11.70
C GLN A 18 8.76 27.88 11.65
N LYS A 19 8.92 27.20 12.79
CA LYS A 19 9.35 25.78 12.82
C LYS A 19 8.44 24.85 12.01
N ARG A 20 7.12 25.08 12.03
CA ARG A 20 6.18 24.32 11.20
C ARG A 20 6.37 24.60 9.71
N LEU A 21 6.56 25.88 9.35
CA LEU A 21 6.85 26.26 7.95
C LEU A 21 8.17 25.68 7.46
N ASP A 22 9.22 25.75 8.27
CA ASP A 22 10.54 25.21 7.96
C ASP A 22 10.47 23.69 7.78
N PHE A 23 9.73 22.99 8.65
CA PHE A 23 9.49 21.54 8.54
C PHE A 23 8.72 21.18 7.25
N VAL A 24 7.68 21.93 6.90
CA VAL A 24 6.93 21.73 5.65
C VAL A 24 7.83 21.99 4.44
N THR A 25 8.66 23.03 4.48
CA THR A 25 9.60 23.38 3.40
C THR A 25 10.68 22.31 3.24
N LEU A 26 11.24 21.81 4.33
CA LEU A 26 12.19 20.69 4.33
C LEU A 26 11.57 19.41 3.76
N ASN A 27 10.34 19.07 4.14
CA ASN A 27 9.66 17.88 3.61
C ASN A 27 9.41 18.02 2.10
N LYS A 28 8.99 19.19 1.62
CA LYS A 28 8.86 19.46 0.18
C LYS A 28 10.20 19.34 -0.54
N PHE A 29 11.27 19.89 0.03
CA PHE A 29 12.62 19.76 -0.53
C PHE A 29 13.06 18.30 -0.63
N LYS A 30 12.92 17.52 0.45
CA LYS A 30 13.22 16.07 0.45
C LYS A 30 12.43 15.32 -0.62
N GLN A 31 11.14 15.63 -0.78
CA GLN A 31 10.30 15.02 -1.80
C GLN A 31 10.79 15.36 -3.21
N SER A 32 11.14 16.63 -3.49
CA SER A 32 11.68 17.04 -4.79
C SER A 32 13.02 16.38 -5.10
N VAL A 33 13.92 16.27 -4.11
CA VAL A 33 15.21 15.56 -4.29
C VAL A 33 15.00 14.09 -4.60
N TYR A 34 14.10 13.43 -3.88
CA TYR A 34 13.76 12.02 -4.12
C TYR A 34 13.24 11.78 -5.55
N LEU A 35 12.39 12.66 -6.04
CA LEU A 35 11.85 12.59 -7.40
C LEU A 35 12.94 12.83 -8.44
N LEU A 36 13.79 13.82 -8.24
CA LEU A 36 14.91 14.12 -9.12
C LEU A 36 15.89 12.93 -9.22
N GLU A 37 16.17 12.26 -8.10
CA GLU A 37 16.99 11.05 -8.07
C GLU A 37 16.33 9.91 -8.88
N SER A 38 15.02 9.71 -8.72
CA SER A 38 14.25 8.72 -9.49
C SER A 38 14.26 9.01 -11.00
N ASP A 39 14.11 10.28 -11.38
CA ASP A 39 14.15 10.70 -12.79
C ASP A 39 15.56 10.50 -13.39
N MET A 40 16.61 10.76 -12.59
CA MET A 40 18.00 10.50 -13.00
C MET A 40 18.23 9.01 -13.26
N ASP A 41 17.70 8.13 -12.40
CA ASP A 41 17.78 6.67 -12.58
C ASP A 41 17.05 6.23 -13.86
N GLU A 42 15.88 6.79 -14.16
CA GLU A 42 15.14 6.50 -15.39
C GLU A 42 15.89 6.99 -16.65
N LEU A 43 16.52 8.17 -16.59
CA LEU A 43 17.35 8.69 -17.67
C LEU A 43 18.59 7.82 -17.94
N LYS A 44 19.23 7.31 -16.88
CA LYS A 44 20.34 6.35 -17.01
C LYS A 44 19.91 5.07 -17.70
N LEU A 45 18.73 4.54 -17.36
CA LEU A 45 18.16 3.38 -18.03
C LEU A 45 17.91 3.63 -19.53
N CYS A 46 17.54 4.86 -19.91
CA CYS A 46 17.29 5.23 -21.30
C CYS A 46 18.57 5.48 -22.12
N HIS A 47 19.65 5.97 -21.50
CA HIS A 47 20.89 6.36 -22.21
C HIS A 47 22.03 5.33 -22.07
N GLU A 48 22.35 4.90 -20.85
CA GLU A 48 23.50 4.01 -20.59
C GLU A 48 23.11 2.54 -20.68
N ASP A 49 22.01 2.14 -20.01
CA ASP A 49 21.62 0.74 -19.88
C ASP A 49 20.64 0.24 -20.95
N TYR A 50 20.29 1.09 -21.93
CA TYR A 50 19.35 0.73 -23.01
C TYR A 50 19.78 -0.54 -23.77
N LYS A 51 21.10 -0.73 -23.96
CA LYS A 51 21.64 -1.92 -24.64
C LYS A 51 21.39 -3.24 -23.89
N ASN A 52 21.21 -3.20 -22.57
CA ASN A 52 20.94 -4.37 -21.73
C ASN A 52 19.45 -4.49 -21.33
N TYR A 53 18.57 -3.71 -21.97
CA TYR A 53 17.15 -3.73 -21.64
C TYR A 53 16.51 -5.05 -22.08
N ASN A 54 16.10 -5.87 -21.10
CA ASN A 54 15.44 -7.14 -21.38
C ASN A 54 13.90 -6.94 -21.48
N PRO A 55 13.31 -7.02 -22.69
CA PRO A 55 11.88 -6.77 -22.90
C PRO A 55 10.99 -7.78 -22.14
N LEU A 56 11.53 -8.97 -21.82
CA LEU A 56 10.81 -9.99 -21.05
C LEU A 56 10.38 -9.49 -19.67
N VAL A 57 11.15 -8.58 -19.04
CA VAL A 57 10.81 -8.04 -17.72
C VAL A 57 9.52 -7.23 -17.77
N SER A 58 9.30 -6.46 -18.84
CA SER A 58 8.11 -5.63 -19.00
C SER A 58 6.88 -6.45 -19.34
N VAL A 59 7.02 -7.45 -20.21
CA VAL A 59 5.94 -8.41 -20.51
C VAL A 59 5.56 -9.21 -19.25
N PHE A 60 6.54 -9.67 -18.49
CA PHE A 60 6.29 -10.38 -17.23
C PHE A 60 5.53 -9.52 -16.22
N LYS A 61 5.90 -8.24 -16.06
CA LYS A 61 5.17 -7.29 -15.21
C LYS A 61 3.72 -7.08 -15.66
N LEU A 62 3.47 -7.03 -16.98
CA LEU A 62 2.13 -6.90 -17.54
C LEU A 62 1.28 -8.14 -17.21
N VAL A 63 1.81 -9.34 -17.46
CA VAL A 63 1.12 -10.61 -17.16
C VAL A 63 0.82 -10.73 -15.67
N LEU A 64 1.79 -10.39 -14.81
CA LEU A 64 1.60 -10.39 -13.37
C LEU A 64 0.50 -9.39 -12.94
N GLY A 65 0.42 -8.23 -13.60
CA GLY A 65 -0.66 -7.27 -13.40
C GLY A 65 -2.04 -7.81 -13.75
N CYS A 66 -2.17 -8.52 -14.88
CA CYS A 66 -3.42 -9.17 -15.28
C CYS A 66 -3.86 -10.25 -14.28
N ILE A 67 -2.92 -11.10 -13.84
CA ILE A 67 -3.19 -12.13 -12.83
C ILE A 67 -3.62 -11.48 -11.51
N ALA A 68 -2.91 -10.43 -11.07
CA ALA A 68 -3.24 -9.70 -9.86
C ALA A 68 -4.63 -9.06 -9.92
N ALA A 69 -5.05 -8.54 -11.08
CA ALA A 69 -6.39 -8.00 -11.28
C ALA A 69 -7.47 -9.09 -11.18
N PHE A 70 -7.22 -10.26 -11.77
CA PHE A 70 -8.12 -11.40 -11.68
C PHE A 70 -8.30 -11.91 -10.23
N VAL A 71 -7.19 -12.06 -9.50
CA VAL A 71 -7.20 -12.44 -8.07
C VAL A 71 -7.93 -11.39 -7.22
N SER A 72 -7.78 -10.10 -7.54
CA SER A 72 -8.52 -9.01 -6.87
C SER A 72 -10.03 -9.16 -7.07
N ALA A 73 -10.47 -9.43 -8.30
CA ALA A 73 -11.88 -9.63 -8.60
C ALA A 73 -12.46 -10.82 -7.84
N ILE A 74 -11.74 -11.94 -7.78
CA ILE A 74 -12.11 -13.12 -6.98
C ILE A 74 -12.30 -12.75 -5.50
N TRP A 75 -11.38 -11.97 -4.92
CA TRP A 75 -11.52 -11.51 -3.54
C TRP A 75 -12.77 -10.67 -3.32
N VAL A 76 -13.06 -9.71 -4.22
CA VAL A 76 -14.27 -8.88 -4.13
C VAL A 76 -15.54 -9.73 -4.20
N PHE A 77 -15.60 -10.70 -5.12
CA PHE A 77 -16.72 -11.63 -5.21
C PHE A 77 -16.88 -12.48 -3.94
N HIS A 78 -15.79 -13.04 -3.43
CA HIS A 78 -15.83 -13.85 -2.21
C HIS A 78 -16.33 -13.04 -1.01
N ILE A 79 -15.85 -11.80 -0.84
CA ILE A 79 -16.32 -10.92 0.23
C ILE A 79 -17.82 -10.61 0.07
N GLY A 80 -18.27 -10.28 -1.15
CA GLY A 80 -19.68 -9.96 -1.40
C GLY A 80 -20.64 -11.13 -1.21
N LEU A 81 -20.24 -12.35 -1.60
CA LEU A 81 -21.12 -13.53 -1.58
C LEU A 81 -21.08 -14.31 -0.25
N TYR A 82 -19.91 -14.36 0.40
CA TYR A 82 -19.69 -15.19 1.58
C TYR A 82 -19.62 -14.39 2.89
N MET A 83 -19.00 -13.21 2.88
CA MET A 83 -18.70 -12.47 4.12
C MET A 83 -19.72 -11.40 4.48
N LEU A 84 -20.36 -10.77 3.48
CA LEU A 84 -21.29 -9.66 3.68
C LEU A 84 -22.67 -10.08 4.21
N PRO A 85 -23.33 -11.13 3.70
CA PRO A 85 -24.62 -11.55 4.21
C PRO A 85 -24.48 -12.34 5.53
N PRO A 86 -25.41 -12.20 6.50
CA PRO A 86 -25.36 -12.94 7.77
C PRO A 86 -25.49 -14.46 7.57
N VAL A 87 -26.08 -14.88 6.45
CA VAL A 87 -26.06 -16.27 5.98
C VAL A 87 -25.33 -16.29 4.64
N PRO A 88 -24.25 -17.07 4.47
CA PRO A 88 -23.48 -17.08 3.23
C PRO A 88 -24.35 -17.58 2.08
N LEU A 89 -24.38 -16.83 0.98
CA LEU A 89 -25.16 -17.21 -0.21
C LEU A 89 -24.51 -18.40 -0.92
N VAL A 90 -23.19 -18.31 -1.12
CA VAL A 90 -22.38 -19.37 -1.74
C VAL A 90 -20.99 -19.36 -1.09
N PRO A 91 -20.50 -20.48 -0.53
CA PRO A 91 -19.14 -20.62 0.01
C PRO A 91 -18.09 -20.76 -1.10
N PHE A 92 -18.05 -19.82 -2.04
CA PHE A 92 -17.33 -19.88 -3.31
C PHE A 92 -15.86 -20.36 -3.20
N LEU A 93 -15.00 -19.57 -2.53
CA LEU A 93 -13.57 -19.93 -2.42
C LEU A 93 -13.34 -21.13 -1.50
N ASN A 94 -14.18 -21.29 -0.47
CA ASN A 94 -14.10 -22.44 0.43
C ASN A 94 -14.36 -23.75 -0.31
N THR A 95 -15.40 -23.81 -1.15
CA THR A 95 -15.68 -24.99 -2.00
C THR A 95 -14.54 -25.25 -2.98
N TYR A 96 -13.95 -24.21 -3.56
CA TYR A 96 -12.77 -24.35 -4.42
C TYR A 96 -11.60 -25.01 -3.66
N PHE A 97 -11.27 -24.54 -2.45
CA PHE A 97 -10.18 -25.14 -1.66
C PHE A 97 -10.48 -26.58 -1.25
N ILE A 98 -11.70 -26.86 -0.77
CA ILE A 98 -12.11 -28.22 -0.39
C ILE A 98 -12.05 -29.17 -1.58
N TRP A 99 -12.49 -28.72 -2.76
CA TRP A 99 -12.43 -29.51 -3.99
C TRP A 99 -10.98 -29.82 -4.41
N PHE A 100 -10.10 -28.82 -4.32
CA PHE A 100 -8.69 -28.98 -4.67
C PHE A 100 -7.93 -29.89 -3.68
N ASP A 101 -8.35 -29.89 -2.42
CA ASP A 101 -7.83 -30.75 -1.35
C ASP A 101 -8.08 -32.25 -1.62
N GLN A 102 -9.17 -32.60 -2.33
CA GLN A 102 -9.51 -33.99 -2.66
C GLN A 102 -8.50 -34.64 -3.61
N TRP A 103 -7.84 -33.87 -4.47
CA TRP A 103 -6.83 -34.38 -5.39
C TRP A 103 -5.49 -34.54 -4.70
N PHE A 104 -5.05 -33.49 -4.00
CA PHE A 104 -3.82 -33.51 -3.21
C PHE A 104 -3.88 -32.41 -2.15
N PRO A 105 -3.84 -32.75 -0.84
CA PRO A 105 -4.06 -31.76 0.22
C PRO A 105 -3.09 -30.57 0.26
N LEU A 106 -1.87 -30.74 -0.26
CA LEU A 106 -0.92 -29.61 -0.35
C LEU A 106 -1.41 -28.53 -1.31
N PHE A 107 -2.21 -28.85 -2.32
CA PHE A 107 -2.67 -27.85 -3.26
C PHE A 107 -3.74 -26.92 -2.67
N GLY A 108 -4.62 -27.42 -1.79
CA GLY A 108 -5.57 -26.58 -1.05
C GLY A 108 -4.83 -25.58 -0.16
N THR A 109 -3.87 -26.07 0.62
CA THR A 109 -3.06 -25.24 1.53
C THR A 109 -2.17 -24.24 0.80
N ILE A 110 -1.51 -24.63 -0.29
CA ILE A 110 -0.72 -23.71 -1.14
C ILE A 110 -1.62 -22.62 -1.73
N SER A 111 -2.83 -22.97 -2.18
CA SER A 111 -3.77 -21.99 -2.75
C SER A 111 -4.18 -20.94 -1.70
N VAL A 112 -4.51 -21.37 -0.48
CA VAL A 112 -4.76 -20.43 0.64
C VAL A 112 -3.54 -19.55 0.92
N GLY A 113 -2.33 -20.11 0.86
CA GLY A 113 -1.07 -19.36 0.96
C GLY A 113 -0.93 -18.29 -0.13
N ILE A 114 -1.28 -18.60 -1.38
CA ILE A 114 -1.23 -17.64 -2.49
C ILE A 114 -2.25 -16.52 -2.30
N PHE A 115 -3.49 -16.83 -1.93
CA PHE A 115 -4.53 -15.81 -1.72
C PHE A 115 -4.24 -14.90 -0.51
N SER A 116 -3.73 -15.46 0.59
CA SER A 116 -3.35 -14.70 1.79
C SER A 116 -2.09 -13.86 1.57
N SER A 117 -1.06 -14.40 0.92
CA SER A 117 0.14 -13.65 0.57
C SER A 117 -0.14 -12.54 -0.44
N TYR A 118 -1.09 -12.72 -1.34
CA TYR A 118 -1.57 -11.66 -2.22
C TYR A 118 -2.16 -10.47 -1.44
N LEU A 119 -3.04 -10.72 -0.46
CA LEU A 119 -3.58 -9.65 0.39
C LEU A 119 -2.47 -8.94 1.18
N LEU A 120 -1.51 -9.70 1.70
CA LEU A 120 -0.35 -9.13 2.38
C LEU A 120 0.49 -8.26 1.43
N ALA A 121 0.75 -8.71 0.21
CA ALA A 121 1.49 -7.93 -0.79
C ALA A 121 0.75 -6.64 -1.17
N CYS A 122 -0.58 -6.69 -1.27
CA CYS A 122 -1.43 -5.50 -1.47
C CYS A 122 -1.34 -4.53 -0.28
N ALA A 123 -1.41 -5.04 0.96
CA ALA A 123 -1.25 -4.23 2.17
C ALA A 123 0.13 -3.58 2.22
N VAL A 124 1.21 -4.32 1.94
CA VAL A 124 2.59 -3.83 1.87
C VAL A 124 2.74 -2.72 0.83
N LYS A 125 2.24 -2.92 -0.40
CA LYS A 125 2.23 -1.86 -1.43
C LYS A 125 1.43 -0.63 -0.99
N GLY A 126 0.31 -0.84 -0.31
CA GLY A 126 -0.51 0.22 0.29
C GLY A 126 0.26 1.01 1.34
N CYS A 127 0.95 0.33 2.27
CA CYS A 127 1.79 0.94 3.29
C CYS A 127 2.90 1.80 2.69
N PHE A 128 3.57 1.35 1.62
CA PHE A 128 4.59 2.15 0.95
C PHE A 128 4.02 3.33 0.18
N LYS A 129 2.88 3.16 -0.50
CA LYS A 129 2.23 4.25 -1.24
C LYS A 129 1.65 5.32 -0.30
N PHE A 130 0.95 4.90 0.75
CA PHE A 130 0.32 5.79 1.72
C PHE A 130 1.34 6.35 2.73
N GLY A 131 2.39 5.59 3.07
CA GLY A 131 3.41 5.98 4.04
C GLY A 131 4.15 7.26 3.67
N MET A 132 4.36 7.51 2.38
CA MET A 132 4.97 8.76 1.90
C MET A 132 4.07 10.00 2.13
N ARG A 133 2.79 9.82 2.48
CA ARG A 133 1.78 10.89 2.57
C ARG A 133 1.16 11.04 3.97
N CYS A 134 1.40 10.11 4.89
CA CYS A 134 0.79 10.11 6.22
C CYS A 134 1.40 11.19 7.14
N PHE A 135 0.55 11.87 7.92
CA PHE A 135 0.89 13.07 8.69
C PHE A 135 1.67 12.80 9.99
N CYS A 136 1.64 11.58 10.53
CA CYS A 136 2.18 11.29 11.86
C CYS A 136 3.62 10.78 11.87
N PHE A 137 4.06 10.07 10.82
CA PHE A 137 5.43 9.56 10.70
C PHE A 137 5.86 9.62 9.24
N ALA A 138 6.95 10.34 8.95
CA ALA A 138 7.55 10.36 7.62
C ALA A 138 8.20 9.00 7.36
N LEU A 139 7.52 8.13 6.61
CA LEU A 139 8.05 6.83 6.20
C LEU A 139 9.05 7.02 5.06
N HIS A 140 10.26 6.51 5.26
CA HIS A 140 11.24 6.44 4.18
C HIS A 140 10.83 5.34 3.19
N PRO A 141 10.66 5.65 1.89
CA PRO A 141 10.35 4.64 0.90
C PRO A 141 11.47 3.59 0.83
N MET A 142 11.11 2.32 0.70
CA MET A 142 12.09 1.24 0.64
C MET A 142 12.64 1.15 -0.79
N LYS A 143 13.93 1.45 -0.97
CA LYS A 143 14.68 1.19 -2.19
C LYS A 143 15.57 -0.04 -2.01
N LEU A 144 15.60 -0.92 -3.02
CA LEU A 144 16.54 -2.04 -3.06
C LEU A 144 17.98 -1.48 -3.10
N HIS A 145 18.85 -1.93 -2.21
CA HIS A 145 20.24 -1.46 -2.04
C HIS A 145 20.45 0.03 -1.61
N GLY A 146 19.39 0.78 -1.30
CA GLY A 146 19.47 2.20 -0.93
C GLY A 146 18.80 2.56 0.40
N THR A 147 18.28 1.59 1.15
CA THR A 147 17.54 1.83 2.39
C THR A 147 18.45 1.71 3.61
N TYR A 148 18.51 2.74 4.46
CA TYR A 148 19.21 2.68 5.75
C TYR A 148 18.64 1.57 6.65
N MET A 149 19.50 0.87 7.40
CA MET A 149 19.08 -0.25 8.28
C MET A 149 17.98 0.14 9.27
N ASN A 150 18.06 1.35 9.86
CA ASN A 150 17.03 1.85 10.77
C ASN A 150 15.67 2.04 10.08
N SER A 151 15.68 2.58 8.85
CA SER A 151 14.47 2.74 8.04
C SER A 151 13.92 1.40 7.54
N MET A 152 14.79 0.42 7.30
CA MET A 152 14.38 -0.95 6.96
C MET A 152 13.64 -1.60 8.14
N LEU A 153 14.18 -1.51 9.36
CA LEU A 153 13.56 -2.07 10.57
C LEU A 153 12.19 -1.44 10.84
N PHE A 154 12.05 -0.12 10.69
CA PHE A 154 10.77 0.55 10.87
C PHE A 154 9.71 0.10 9.86
N ASN A 155 10.08 0.03 8.57
CA ASN A 155 9.17 -0.47 7.53
C ASN A 155 8.81 -1.95 7.74
N LEU A 156 9.77 -2.79 8.16
CA LEU A 156 9.53 -4.18 8.51
C LEU A 156 8.53 -4.30 9.67
N GLY A 157 8.67 -3.47 10.71
CA GLY A 157 7.72 -3.41 11.83
C GLY A 157 6.29 -3.08 11.40
N LEU A 158 6.13 -2.18 10.42
CA LEU A 158 4.81 -1.88 9.84
C LEU A 158 4.24 -3.07 9.05
N VAL A 159 5.07 -3.73 8.24
CA VAL A 159 4.64 -4.92 7.49
C VAL A 159 4.21 -6.05 8.44
N LEU A 160 4.96 -6.29 9.51
CA LEU A 160 4.62 -7.27 10.55
C LEU A 160 3.36 -6.88 11.32
N SER A 161 3.14 -5.58 11.54
CA SER A 161 1.89 -5.10 12.15
C SER A 161 0.69 -5.31 11.22
N CYS A 162 0.88 -5.22 9.90
CA CYS A 162 -0.15 -5.50 8.90
C CYS A 162 -0.43 -6.99 8.69
N SER A 163 0.47 -7.90 9.04
CA SER A 163 0.21 -9.34 8.85
C SER A 163 -0.88 -9.86 9.79
N ILE A 164 -1.00 -9.30 11.00
CA ILE A 164 -2.04 -9.70 11.98
C ILE A 164 -3.46 -9.52 11.41
N PRO A 165 -3.89 -8.32 10.97
CA PRO A 165 -5.23 -8.13 10.42
C PRO A 165 -5.45 -8.90 9.12
N VAL A 166 -4.41 -9.12 8.30
CA VAL A 166 -4.51 -9.94 7.08
C VAL A 166 -4.82 -11.40 7.43
N VAL A 167 -4.13 -11.98 8.42
CA VAL A 167 -4.39 -13.35 8.88
C VAL A 167 -5.79 -13.47 9.48
N GLN A 168 -6.20 -12.50 10.31
CA GLN A 168 -7.54 -12.46 10.89
C GLN A 168 -8.62 -12.42 9.80
N PHE A 169 -8.43 -11.59 8.78
CA PHE A 169 -9.36 -11.49 7.66
C PHE A 169 -9.39 -12.79 6.83
N CYS A 170 -8.25 -13.43 6.62
CA CYS A 170 -8.18 -14.71 5.91
C CYS A 170 -8.86 -15.85 6.69
N ASP A 171 -8.69 -15.91 8.01
CA ASP A 171 -9.41 -16.88 8.85
C ASP A 171 -10.92 -16.68 8.72
N GLN A 172 -11.38 -15.43 8.81
CA GLN A 172 -12.79 -15.10 8.64
C GLN A 172 -13.29 -15.39 7.22
N ALA A 173 -12.47 -15.23 6.18
CA ALA A 173 -12.85 -15.52 4.81
C ALA A 173 -12.92 -17.02 4.51
N PHE A 174 -12.07 -17.83 5.16
CA PHE A 174 -11.89 -19.25 4.86
C PHE A 174 -12.33 -20.16 6.01
N GLN A 175 -13.39 -19.78 6.73
CA GLN A 175 -13.82 -20.46 7.97
C GLN A 175 -14.17 -21.93 7.74
N ASP A 176 -14.82 -22.23 6.61
CA ASP A 176 -15.27 -23.59 6.31
C ASP A 176 -14.10 -24.50 5.96
N TYR A 177 -13.14 -24.02 5.17
CA TYR A 177 -11.92 -24.76 4.86
C TYR A 177 -11.00 -24.88 6.09
N GLY A 178 -10.83 -23.79 6.85
CA GLY A 178 -9.96 -23.70 8.02
C GLY A 178 -10.54 -24.27 9.32
N ARG A 179 -11.72 -24.89 9.30
CA ARG A 179 -12.50 -25.25 10.50
C ARG A 179 -11.74 -26.05 11.55
N LEU A 180 -10.84 -26.94 11.12
CA LEU A 180 -10.08 -27.84 12.00
C LEU A 180 -8.66 -27.33 12.30
N THR A 181 -8.36 -26.07 11.99
CA THR A 181 -7.05 -25.48 12.23
C THR A 181 -6.97 -24.80 13.59
N SER A 182 -5.77 -24.77 14.18
CA SER A 182 -5.53 -24.05 15.44
C SER A 182 -5.79 -22.53 15.32
N ILE A 183 -5.59 -21.97 14.12
CA ILE A 183 -5.88 -20.56 13.82
C ILE A 183 -7.37 -20.28 14.01
N ARG A 184 -8.24 -21.15 13.50
CA ARG A 184 -9.68 -21.02 13.67
C ARG A 184 -10.11 -21.09 15.13
N THR A 185 -9.53 -22.00 15.92
CA THR A 185 -9.82 -22.09 17.35
C THR A 185 -9.40 -20.81 18.09
N MET A 186 -8.26 -20.22 17.73
CA MET A 186 -7.75 -18.99 18.35
C MET A 186 -8.60 -17.77 17.93
N MET A 187 -8.82 -17.57 16.63
CA MET A 187 -9.51 -16.40 16.09
C MET A 187 -11.03 -16.47 16.22
N GLY A 188 -11.62 -17.63 15.94
CA GLY A 188 -13.06 -17.85 15.92
C GLY A 188 -13.71 -18.07 17.29
N ASN A 189 -12.94 -18.54 18.29
CA ASN A 189 -13.46 -18.71 19.64
C ASN A 189 -12.77 -17.77 20.63
N GLN A 190 -11.45 -17.91 20.83
CA GLN A 190 -10.77 -17.22 21.94
C GLN A 190 -10.81 -15.69 21.80
N ILE A 191 -10.48 -15.17 20.60
CA ILE A 191 -10.49 -13.73 20.33
C ILE A 191 -11.91 -13.20 20.15
N HIS A 192 -12.77 -13.97 19.48
CA HIS A 192 -14.16 -13.59 19.25
C HIS A 192 -14.94 -13.37 20.56
N TYR A 193 -14.77 -14.25 21.55
CA TYR A 193 -15.50 -14.19 22.83
C TYR A 193 -14.77 -13.40 23.94
N LEU A 194 -13.70 -12.69 23.61
CA LEU A 194 -12.97 -11.86 24.58
C LEU A 194 -13.82 -10.63 24.95
N GLN A 195 -13.94 -10.33 26.25
CA GLN A 195 -14.78 -9.23 26.74
C GLN A 195 -14.38 -7.89 26.10
N GLY A 196 -15.35 -7.24 25.44
CA GLY A 196 -15.16 -6.00 24.68
C GLY A 196 -14.88 -6.19 23.19
N MET A 197 -14.28 -7.31 22.76
CA MET A 197 -14.00 -7.58 21.34
C MET A 197 -15.19 -8.21 20.62
N SER A 198 -16.02 -9.01 21.32
CA SER A 198 -17.20 -9.68 20.75
C SER A 198 -18.12 -8.75 19.95
N PHE A 199 -18.29 -7.50 20.40
CA PHE A 199 -19.09 -6.50 19.68
C PHE A 199 -18.58 -6.24 18.25
N PHE A 200 -17.26 -6.14 18.05
CA PHE A 200 -16.73 -5.82 16.73
C PHE A 200 -16.90 -6.95 15.71
N TRP A 201 -16.97 -8.20 16.18
CA TRP A 201 -17.16 -9.36 15.32
C TRP A 201 -18.64 -9.63 15.02
N GLU A 202 -19.54 -9.47 15.98
CA GLU A 202 -20.98 -9.68 15.76
C GLU A 202 -21.54 -8.74 14.68
N TYR A 203 -21.04 -7.50 14.65
CA TYR A 203 -21.41 -6.50 13.64
C TYR A 203 -20.52 -6.53 12.38
N ASN A 204 -19.60 -7.50 12.24
CA ASN A 204 -18.67 -7.61 11.10
C ASN A 204 -17.93 -6.30 10.75
N ILE A 205 -17.62 -5.48 11.77
CA ILE A 205 -17.11 -4.11 11.60
C ILE A 205 -15.82 -4.09 10.79
N PHE A 206 -14.94 -5.07 10.99
CA PHE A 206 -13.67 -5.18 10.27
C PHE A 206 -13.84 -5.46 8.78
N VAL A 207 -14.83 -6.28 8.40
CA VAL A 207 -15.13 -6.58 7.00
C VAL A 207 -15.69 -5.34 6.31
N TYR A 208 -16.60 -4.62 6.97
CA TYR A 208 -17.10 -3.35 6.44
C TYR A 208 -16.01 -2.29 6.32
N ALA A 209 -15.10 -2.20 7.30
CA ALA A 209 -14.00 -1.25 7.26
C ALA A 209 -13.06 -1.52 6.06
N ILE A 210 -12.60 -2.75 5.87
CA ILE A 210 -11.69 -3.08 4.76
C ILE A 210 -12.37 -2.90 3.40
N LEU A 211 -13.66 -3.23 3.30
CA LEU A 211 -14.46 -3.03 2.08
C LEU A 211 -14.67 -1.53 1.81
N ALA A 212 -15.02 -0.73 2.81
CA ALA A 212 -15.17 0.71 2.67
C ALA A 212 -13.85 1.40 2.25
N PHE A 213 -12.73 1.05 2.89
CA PHE A 213 -11.42 1.60 2.52
C PHE A 213 -10.96 1.15 1.12
N SER A 214 -11.20 -0.10 0.73
CA SER A 214 -10.86 -0.57 -0.62
C SER A 214 -11.72 0.08 -1.70
N LEU A 215 -13.02 0.27 -1.48
CA LEU A 215 -13.89 1.00 -2.41
C LEU A 215 -13.54 2.48 -2.47
N LEU A 216 -13.27 3.13 -1.34
CA LEU A 216 -12.87 4.54 -1.29
C LEU A 216 -11.55 4.76 -2.03
N THR A 217 -10.55 3.90 -1.81
CA THR A 217 -9.26 3.99 -2.50
C THR A 217 -9.40 3.69 -4.00
N MET A 218 -10.23 2.72 -4.39
CA MET A 218 -10.55 2.45 -5.79
C MET A 218 -11.21 3.67 -6.46
N MET A 219 -12.25 4.23 -5.85
CA MET A 219 -12.92 5.44 -6.35
C MET A 219 -11.95 6.63 -6.43
N PHE A 220 -11.08 6.81 -5.43
CA PHE A 220 -10.08 7.85 -5.43
C PHE A 220 -9.07 7.69 -6.58
N LEU A 221 -8.61 6.46 -6.85
CA LEU A 221 -7.68 6.17 -7.95
C LEU A 221 -8.35 6.28 -9.33
N ILE A 222 -9.65 5.96 -9.45
CA ILE A 222 -10.40 6.20 -10.69
C ILE A 222 -10.61 7.70 -10.93
N ALA A 223 -10.93 8.47 -9.88
CA ALA A 223 -11.11 9.92 -9.98
C ALA A 223 -9.79 10.68 -10.20
N LYS A 224 -8.67 10.15 -9.67
CA LYS A 224 -7.32 10.67 -9.86
C LYS A 224 -6.36 9.56 -10.32
N PRO A 225 -6.45 9.14 -11.59
CA PRO A 225 -5.61 8.06 -12.14
C PRO A 225 -4.15 8.48 -12.24
N LYS A 226 -3.89 9.79 -12.27
CA LYS A 226 -2.57 10.37 -12.14
C LYS A 226 -2.38 10.77 -10.68
N ASP A 227 -1.46 10.09 -9.98
CA ASP A 227 -0.71 10.75 -8.92
C ASP A 227 -0.10 11.97 -9.61
N ASN A 228 -0.74 13.14 -9.45
CA ASN A 228 -0.29 14.37 -10.08
C ASN A 228 1.16 14.53 -9.68
N SER A 229 1.98 14.31 -10.69
CA SER A 229 3.41 14.41 -10.65
C SER A 229 3.73 15.75 -10.02
N SER A 230 4.48 15.63 -8.94
CA SER A 230 5.35 16.58 -8.28
C SER A 230 5.21 18.08 -8.62
N PRO A 231 5.46 18.96 -7.64
CA PRO A 231 5.76 20.37 -7.94
C PRO A 231 6.84 20.54 -9.04
N VAL A 232 7.72 19.55 -9.22
CA VAL A 232 8.75 19.49 -10.26
C VAL A 232 8.15 19.37 -11.66
N ASP A 233 7.03 18.67 -11.84
CA ASP A 233 6.37 18.55 -13.15
C ASP A 233 5.64 19.84 -13.56
N GLU A 234 5.10 20.57 -12.58
CA GLU A 234 4.63 21.95 -12.79
C GLU A 234 5.79 22.89 -13.13
N ILE A 235 6.93 22.75 -12.44
CA ILE A 235 8.15 23.53 -12.71
C ILE A 235 8.70 23.18 -14.11
N ARG A 236 8.75 21.89 -14.48
CA ARG A 236 9.18 21.40 -15.79
C ARG A 236 8.28 21.93 -16.89
N LYS A 237 6.95 21.88 -16.72
CA LYS A 237 5.99 22.49 -17.67
C LYS A 237 6.15 24.00 -17.77
N LYS A 238 6.44 24.70 -16.67
CA LYS A 238 6.74 26.14 -16.69
C LYS A 238 8.03 26.43 -17.46
N ILE A 239 9.10 25.67 -17.23
CA ILE A 239 10.37 25.81 -17.95
C ILE A 239 10.19 25.48 -19.44
N GLU A 240 9.47 24.40 -19.77
CA GLU A 240 9.15 24.05 -21.17
C GLU A 240 8.35 25.15 -21.86
N ARG A 241 7.41 25.82 -21.16
CA ARG A 241 6.70 27.00 -21.67
C ARG A 241 7.65 28.16 -21.94
N GLN A 242 8.50 28.49 -20.98
CA GLN A 242 9.45 29.59 -21.10
C GLN A 242 10.46 29.37 -22.23
N VAL A 243 10.99 28.15 -22.38
CA VAL A 243 11.89 27.79 -23.48
C VAL A 243 11.18 27.89 -24.83
N ARG A 244 9.92 27.46 -24.90
CA ARG A 244 9.11 27.53 -26.14
C ARG A 244 8.82 28.98 -26.55
N GLU A 245 8.51 29.85 -25.58
CA GLU A 245 8.33 31.29 -25.79
C GLU A 245 9.63 32.00 -26.21
N THR A 246 10.77 31.58 -25.66
CA THR A 246 12.10 32.13 -26.03
C THR A 246 12.53 31.71 -27.44
N ARG A 247 12.09 30.54 -27.92
CA ARG A 247 12.39 30.04 -29.27
C ARG A 247 11.53 30.65 -30.38
N SER A 248 10.45 31.34 -30.01
CA SER A 248 9.53 32.01 -30.94
C SER A 248 9.83 33.49 -31.17
N VAL A 249 10.93 33.98 -30.61
CA VAL A 249 11.52 35.32 -30.81
C VAL A 249 12.82 35.17 -31.60
#